data_AF-A0A397BS28-F1
#
_entry.id   AF-A0A397BS28-F1
#
_cell.length_a   1.000
_cell.length_b   1.000
_cell.length_c   1.000
_cell.angle_alpha   90.00
_cell.angle_beta   90.00
_cell.angle_gamma   90.00
#
_symmetry.space_group_name_H-M   'P 1'
#
loop_
_entity.id
_entity.type
_entity.pdbx_description
1 polymer ?
#
loop_
_entity_poly.entity_id
_entity_poly.type
_entity_poly.pdbx_seq_one_letter_code
_entity_poly.pdbx_strand_id
1 'polypeptide(L)'
;MSAYSFTPDESDLLSRKPRLGTLTVGEKIAEADLLKQQGNLYFKAGLFKKANQHYVKIFLYVNGLSVAGDGMSSYAKGAANASASESEGVAITQLKLAAHSNMAMCHLKLDNPDKAIEQADKVLAIAP
;
A
#
# COMPACT_ATOMS: atom_id res chain seq x y z
N MET A 1 -20.84 -5.44 -21.24
CA MET A 1 -20.27 -4.62 -20.15
C MET A 1 -19.33 -3.61 -20.80
N SER A 2 -19.55 -2.31 -20.60
CA SER A 2 -18.60 -1.30 -21.11
C SER A 2 -17.29 -1.44 -20.34
N ALA A 3 -16.17 -1.57 -21.03
CA ALA A 3 -14.86 -1.53 -20.40
C ALA A 3 -14.68 -0.16 -19.75
N TYR A 4 -14.20 -0.12 -18.51
CA TYR A 4 -13.94 1.14 -17.83
C TYR A 4 -12.93 1.97 -18.63
N SER A 5 -13.30 3.21 -18.99
CA SER A 5 -12.40 4.15 -19.65
C SER A 5 -11.87 5.13 -18.61
N PHE A 6 -10.55 5.17 -18.47
CA PHE A 6 -9.90 6.15 -17.60
C PHE A 6 -10.10 7.57 -18.14
N THR A 7 -10.33 8.53 -17.24
CA THR A 7 -10.30 9.95 -17.60
C THR A 7 -8.86 10.38 -17.94
N PRO A 8 -8.65 11.55 -18.57
CA PRO A 8 -7.30 12.09 -18.78
C PRO A 8 -6.50 12.20 -17.48
N ASP A 9 -7.13 12.67 -16.39
CA ASP A 9 -6.48 12.81 -15.08
C ASP A 9 -6.13 11.46 -14.45
N GLU A 10 -7.02 10.47 -14.57
CA GLU A 10 -6.75 9.11 -14.10
C GLU A 10 -5.61 8.47 -14.90
N SER A 11 -5.55 8.73 -16.21
CA SER A 11 -4.49 8.25 -17.09
C SER A 11 -3.14 8.91 -16.76
N ASP A 12 -3.13 10.22 -16.49
CA ASP A 12 -1.95 10.93 -16.01
C ASP A 12 -1.44 10.31 -14.71
N LEU A 13 -2.33 10.09 -13.73
CA LEU A 13 -1.97 9.49 -12.45
C LEU A 13 -1.36 8.09 -12.63
N LEU A 14 -1.94 7.26 -13.50
CA LEU A 14 -1.43 5.93 -13.81
C LEU A 14 -0.08 5.94 -14.55
N SER A 15 0.25 7.03 -15.25
CA SER A 15 1.53 7.18 -15.95
C SER A 15 2.69 7.55 -15.02
N ARG A 16 2.39 8.13 -13.85
CA ARG A 16 3.40 8.53 -12.85
C ARG A 16 4.12 7.31 -12.31
N LYS A 17 5.46 7.36 -12.32
CA LYS A 17 6.29 6.28 -11.79
C LYS A 17 6.75 6.65 -10.38
N PRO A 18 6.51 5.77 -9.39
CA PRO A 18 7.05 5.97 -8.05
C PRO A 18 8.56 6.15 -8.08
N ARG A 19 9.07 7.11 -7.30
CA ARG A 19 10.52 7.40 -7.23
C ARG A 19 11.25 6.25 -6.55
N LEU A 20 12.50 6.01 -6.99
CA LEU A 20 13.40 5.01 -6.42
C LEU A 20 14.64 5.70 -5.84
N GLY A 21 15.31 5.05 -4.90
CA GLY A 21 16.55 5.54 -4.28
C GLY A 21 16.36 6.02 -2.84
N THR A 22 17.27 6.89 -2.39
CA THR A 22 17.25 7.44 -1.03
C THR A 22 16.17 8.49 -0.91
N LEU A 23 15.13 8.20 -0.13
CA LEU A 23 13.97 9.05 0.11
C LEU A 23 13.80 9.31 1.60
N THR A 24 13.34 10.51 1.96
CA THR A 24 12.88 10.83 3.31
C THR A 24 11.62 10.03 3.68
N VAL A 25 11.25 10.02 4.96
CA VAL A 25 10.02 9.33 5.42
C VAL A 25 8.77 9.90 4.74
N GLY A 26 8.60 11.22 4.77
CA GLY A 26 7.50 11.90 4.08
C GLY A 26 7.44 11.59 2.57
N GLU A 27 8.59 11.53 1.89
CA GLU A 27 8.62 11.14 0.48
C GLU A 27 8.21 9.69 0.26
N LYS A 28 8.67 8.75 1.09
CA LYS A 28 8.23 7.35 1.03
C LYS A 28 6.72 7.21 1.23
N ILE A 29 6.15 7.99 2.16
CA ILE A 29 4.70 8.05 2.38
C ILE A 29 3.98 8.55 1.11
N ALA A 30 4.51 9.59 0.45
CA ALA A 30 3.94 10.11 -0.78
C ALA A 30 3.99 9.09 -1.94
N GLU A 31 5.09 8.37 -2.11
CA GLU A 31 5.21 7.31 -3.13
C GLU A 31 4.26 6.13 -2.85
N ALA A 32 4.11 5.76 -1.58
CA ALA A 32 3.15 4.76 -1.13
C ALA A 32 1.70 5.19 -1.38
N ASP A 33 1.37 6.45 -1.13
CA ASP A 33 0.04 6.99 -1.39
C ASP A 33 -0.28 7.04 -2.89
N LEU A 34 0.70 7.43 -3.73
CA LEU A 34 0.57 7.33 -5.19
C LEU A 34 0.21 5.91 -5.64
N LEU A 35 0.94 4.90 -5.14
CA LEU A 35 0.67 3.50 -5.44
C LEU A 35 -0.73 3.06 -4.98
N LYS A 36 -1.19 3.52 -3.81
CA LYS A 36 -2.57 3.28 -3.33
C LYS A 36 -3.59 3.86 -4.31
N GLN A 37 -3.41 5.12 -4.72
CA GLN A 37 -4.35 5.78 -5.64
C GLN A 37 -4.39 5.06 -7.00
N GLN A 38 -3.23 4.69 -7.56
CA GLN A 38 -3.14 3.90 -8.79
C GLN A 38 -3.82 2.53 -8.64
N GLY A 39 -3.60 1.84 -7.51
CA GLY A 39 -4.27 0.60 -7.17
C GLY A 39 -5.80 0.74 -7.16
N ASN A 40 -6.31 1.83 -6.57
CA ASN A 40 -7.74 2.12 -6.51
C ASN A 40 -8.35 2.33 -7.91
N LEU A 41 -7.63 3.01 -8.81
CA LEU A 41 -8.06 3.18 -10.20
C LEU A 41 -8.13 1.84 -10.94
N TYR A 42 -7.12 0.98 -10.79
CA TYR A 42 -7.15 -0.36 -11.36
C TYR A 42 -8.29 -1.21 -10.77
N PHE A 43 -8.56 -1.08 -9.47
CA PHE A 43 -9.67 -1.79 -8.83
C PHE A 43 -11.02 -1.33 -9.38
N LYS A 44 -11.23 -0.01 -9.50
CA LYS A 44 -12.42 0.61 -10.11
C LYS A 44 -12.65 0.11 -11.54
N ALA A 45 -11.58 -0.10 -12.29
CA ALA A 45 -11.62 -0.63 -13.65
C ALA A 45 -11.82 -2.17 -13.74
N GLY A 46 -11.95 -2.87 -12.61
CA GLY A 46 -12.05 -4.34 -12.57
C GLY A 46 -10.73 -5.08 -12.81
N LEU A 47 -9.60 -4.36 -12.85
CA LEU A 47 -8.27 -4.91 -13.10
C LEU A 47 -7.61 -5.38 -11.80
N PHE A 48 -8.26 -6.29 -11.09
CA PHE A 48 -7.92 -6.68 -9.71
C PHE A 48 -6.48 -7.21 -9.55
N LYS A 49 -5.95 -7.95 -10.54
CA LYS A 49 -4.55 -8.41 -10.52
C LYS A 49 -3.56 -7.24 -10.54
N LYS A 50 -3.82 -6.22 -11.37
CA LYS A 50 -2.99 -5.01 -11.45
C LYS A 50 -3.13 -4.14 -10.20
N ALA A 51 -4.35 -4.02 -9.67
CA ALA A 51 -4.61 -3.33 -8.41
C ALA A 51 -3.80 -3.96 -7.27
N ASN A 52 -3.89 -5.29 -7.12
CA ASN A 52 -3.14 -6.04 -6.11
C ASN A 52 -1.62 -5.81 -6.22
N GLN A 53 -1.06 -5.79 -7.42
CA GLN A 53 0.36 -5.49 -7.63
C GLN A 53 0.76 -4.10 -7.13
N HIS A 54 -0.13 -3.10 -7.23
CA HIS A 54 0.17 -1.75 -6.73
C HIS A 54 0.08 -1.69 -5.21
N TYR A 55 -0.93 -2.33 -4.62
CA TYR A 55 -1.03 -2.43 -3.16
C TYR A 55 0.16 -3.17 -2.53
N VAL A 56 0.66 -4.24 -3.15
CA VAL A 56 1.88 -4.93 -2.68
C VAL A 56 3.10 -4.00 -2.71
N LYS A 57 3.23 -3.14 -3.73
CA LYS A 57 4.37 -2.23 -3.86
C LYS A 57 4.41 -1.15 -2.77
N ILE A 58 3.28 -0.83 -2.12
CA ILE A 58 3.22 0.12 -0.99
C ILE A 58 4.26 -0.28 0.08
N PHE A 59 4.36 -1.57 0.36
CA PHE A 59 5.27 -2.12 1.36
C PHE A 59 6.76 -1.92 1.04
N LEU A 60 7.13 -1.66 -0.22
CA LEU A 60 8.52 -1.29 -0.58
C LEU A 60 8.94 0.06 0.02
N TYR A 61 7.98 0.93 0.32
CA TYR A 61 8.21 2.27 0.83
C TYR A 61 8.00 2.36 2.35
N VAL A 62 7.04 1.61 2.89
CA VAL A 62 6.65 1.74 4.30
C VAL A 62 7.16 0.62 5.21
N ASN A 63 7.65 -0.50 4.68
CA ASN A 63 8.27 -1.53 5.53
C ASN A 63 9.64 -1.10 6.02
N GLY A 64 9.96 -1.47 7.26
CA GLY A 64 11.24 -1.15 7.89
C GLY A 64 11.40 0.30 8.32
N LEU A 65 10.38 1.14 8.15
CA LEU A 65 10.32 2.44 8.83
C LEU A 65 9.97 2.19 10.30
N SER A 66 10.89 2.54 11.20
CA SER A 66 10.65 2.46 12.63
C SER A 66 9.62 3.50 13.02
N VAL A 67 8.45 3.02 13.40
CA VAL A 67 7.35 3.84 13.93
C VAL A 67 7.50 3.89 15.44
N ALA A 68 7.33 5.05 16.06
CA ALA A 68 7.33 5.16 17.52
C ALA A 68 6.20 4.28 18.09
N GLY A 69 6.54 3.27 18.89
CA GLY A 69 5.59 2.32 19.48
C GLY A 69 5.44 0.96 18.76
N ASP A 70 6.12 0.74 17.63
CA ASP A 70 6.02 -0.53 16.90
C ASP A 70 6.94 -1.62 17.51
N GLY A 71 6.35 -2.65 18.12
CA GLY A 71 7.05 -3.82 18.68
C GLY A 71 7.82 -4.68 17.65
N MET A 72 7.67 -4.36 16.36
CA MET A 72 8.35 -5.00 15.23
C MET A 72 9.64 -4.29 14.78
N SER A 73 10.06 -3.23 15.48
CA SER A 73 11.35 -2.52 15.25
C SER A 73 12.59 -3.44 15.31
N SER A 74 12.45 -4.67 15.81
CA SER A 74 13.55 -5.65 15.93
C SER A 74 13.96 -6.36 14.64
N TYR A 75 13.17 -6.30 13.55
CA TYR A 75 13.48 -6.99 12.29
C TYR A 75 14.12 -6.11 11.21
N ALA A 76 14.23 -4.80 11.42
CA ALA A 76 14.80 -3.85 10.45
C ALA A 76 16.33 -3.78 10.52
N LYS A 77 17.03 -4.91 10.37
CA LYS A 77 18.48 -4.92 10.12
C LYS A 77 18.73 -4.68 8.63
N GLY A 78 18.65 -3.45 8.14
CA GLY A 78 19.15 -3.16 6.79
C GLY A 78 18.74 -1.84 6.13
N ALA A 79 17.68 -1.17 6.57
CA ALA A 79 17.33 0.16 6.08
C ALA A 79 17.77 1.18 7.14
N ALA A 80 18.52 2.21 6.72
CA ALA A 80 18.90 3.33 7.57
C ALA A 80 17.71 3.77 8.44
N ASN A 81 17.93 3.79 9.76
CA ASN A 81 16.95 4.06 10.81
C ASN A 81 16.35 5.48 10.67
N ALA A 82 15.52 5.71 9.66
CA ALA A 82 14.72 6.91 9.54
C ALA A 82 13.54 6.73 10.48
N SER A 83 13.64 7.33 11.67
CA SER A 83 12.54 7.34 12.64
C SER A 83 11.44 8.24 12.09
N ALA A 84 10.25 7.66 11.91
CA ALA A 84 9.07 8.45 11.58
C ALA A 84 8.66 9.31 12.79
N SER A 85 8.19 10.53 12.54
CA SER A 85 7.43 11.28 13.54
C SER A 85 6.11 10.55 13.87
N GLU A 86 5.43 10.96 14.94
CA GLU A 86 4.15 10.38 15.32
C GLU A 86 3.09 10.49 14.21
N SER A 87 2.98 11.67 13.58
CA SER A 87 2.02 11.90 12.48
C SER A 87 2.35 11.08 11.23
N GLU A 88 3.63 10.94 10.89
CA GLU A 88 4.09 10.05 9.82
C GLU A 88 3.82 8.59 10.16
N GLY A 89 3.93 8.22 11.44
CA GLY A 89 3.62 6.89 11.91
C GLY A 89 2.15 6.52 11.76
N VAL A 90 1.25 7.44 12.09
CA VAL A 90 -0.18 7.27 11.83
C VAL A 90 -0.43 7.09 10.33
N ALA A 91 0.18 7.91 9.47
CA ALA A 91 0.04 7.79 8.02
C ALA A 91 0.55 6.45 7.47
N ILE A 92 1.70 5.97 7.97
CA ILE A 92 2.27 4.66 7.63
C ILE A 92 1.30 3.53 8.03
N THR A 93 0.76 3.58 9.25
CA THR A 93 -0.20 2.57 9.72
C THR A 93 -1.46 2.57 8.87
N GLN A 94 -2.01 3.74 8.54
CA GLN A 94 -3.18 3.84 7.66
C GLN A 94 -2.90 3.30 6.25
N LEU A 95 -1.70 3.54 5.70
CA LEU A 95 -1.29 2.96 4.42
C LEU A 95 -1.19 1.43 4.46
N LYS A 96 -0.63 0.86 5.54
CA LYS A 96 -0.55 -0.60 5.73
C LYS A 96 -1.96 -1.23 5.84
N LEU A 97 -2.84 -0.63 6.64
CA LEU A 97 -4.24 -1.07 6.78
C LEU A 97 -4.97 -1.03 5.43
N ALA A 98 -4.88 0.10 4.71
CA ALA A 98 -5.50 0.25 3.40
C ALA A 98 -4.95 -0.78 2.39
N ALA A 99 -3.64 -1.02 2.38
CA ALA A 99 -3.02 -1.98 1.50
C ALA A 99 -3.55 -3.40 1.76
N HIS A 100 -3.51 -3.88 3.00
CA HIS A 100 -4.00 -5.22 3.34
C HIS A 100 -5.50 -5.38 3.07
N SER A 101 -6.33 -4.42 3.49
CA SER A 101 -7.78 -4.45 3.23
C SER A 101 -8.10 -4.49 1.73
N ASN A 102 -7.43 -3.67 0.93
CA ASN A 102 -7.67 -3.64 -0.51
C ASN A 102 -7.13 -4.88 -1.22
N MET A 103 -6.02 -5.46 -0.74
CA MET A 103 -5.53 -6.76 -1.22
C MET A 103 -6.51 -7.89 -0.90
N ALA A 104 -7.09 -7.91 0.31
CA ALA A 104 -8.12 -8.87 0.68
C ALA A 104 -9.31 -8.78 -0.29
N MET A 105 -9.80 -7.56 -0.57
CA MET A 105 -10.86 -7.34 -1.55
C MET A 105 -10.47 -7.78 -2.97
N CYS A 106 -9.24 -7.51 -3.41
CA CYS A 106 -8.74 -8.02 -4.70
C CYS A 106 -8.77 -9.54 -4.76
N HIS A 107 -8.35 -10.22 -3.68
CA HIS A 107 -8.34 -11.68 -3.59
C HIS A 107 -9.76 -12.26 -3.62
N LEU A 108 -10.73 -11.65 -2.93
CA LEU A 108 -12.15 -12.03 -3.03
C LEU A 108 -12.68 -11.88 -4.47
N LYS A 109 -12.36 -10.77 -5.15
CA LYS A 109 -12.77 -10.54 -6.55
C LYS A 109 -12.09 -11.49 -7.55
N LEU A 110 -11.00 -12.14 -7.14
CA LEU A 110 -10.26 -13.13 -7.93
C LEU A 110 -10.54 -14.57 -7.51
N ASP A 111 -11.59 -14.79 -6.71
CA ASP A 111 -11.99 -16.11 -6.21
C ASP A 111 -10.86 -16.83 -5.46
N ASN A 112 -10.13 -16.09 -4.63
CA ASN A 112 -9.06 -16.61 -3.79
C ASN A 112 -9.32 -16.27 -2.31
N PRO A 113 -10.28 -16.95 -1.66
CA PRO A 113 -10.71 -16.62 -0.30
C PRO A 113 -9.62 -16.84 0.75
N ASP A 114 -8.78 -17.87 0.58
CA ASP A 114 -7.69 -18.17 1.53
C ASP A 114 -6.73 -16.98 1.67
N LYS A 115 -6.28 -16.43 0.53
CA LYS A 115 -5.43 -15.24 0.53
C LYS A 115 -6.16 -14.00 1.02
N ALA A 116 -7.48 -13.92 0.85
CA ALA A 116 -8.24 -12.80 1.41
C ALA A 116 -8.24 -12.83 2.94
N ILE A 117 -8.42 -14.02 3.53
CA ILE A 117 -8.35 -14.24 4.99
C ILE A 117 -6.95 -13.88 5.50
N GLU A 118 -5.88 -14.37 4.87
CA GLU A 118 -4.50 -14.04 5.28
C GLU A 118 -4.23 -12.53 5.29
N GLN A 119 -4.83 -11.75 4.39
CA GLN A 119 -4.69 -10.30 4.38
C GLN A 119 -5.57 -9.65 5.46
N ALA A 120 -6.79 -10.16 5.68
CA ALA A 120 -7.67 -9.68 6.73
C ALA A 120 -7.08 -9.90 8.13
N ASP A 121 -6.44 -11.05 8.37
CA ASP A 121 -5.74 -11.33 9.63
C ASP A 121 -4.63 -10.31 9.90
N LYS A 122 -3.92 -9.85 8.86
CA LYS A 122 -2.91 -8.78 8.98
C LYS A 122 -3.53 -7.43 9.32
N VAL A 123 -4.73 -7.14 8.83
CA VAL A 123 -5.48 -5.93 9.24
C VAL A 123 -5.82 -6.02 10.72
N LEU A 124 -6.39 -7.14 11.17
CA LEU A 124 -6.79 -7.36 12.56
C LEU A 124 -5.58 -7.36 13.52
N ALA A 125 -4.41 -7.82 13.08
CA ALA A 125 -3.20 -7.74 13.88
C ALA A 125 -2.71 -6.30 14.11
N ILE A 126 -3.05 -5.36 13.22
CA ILE A 126 -2.70 -3.94 13.33
C ILE A 126 -3.81 -3.15 14.03
N ALA A 127 -5.07 -3.46 13.72
CA ALA A 127 -6.27 -2.83 14.26
C ALA A 127 -7.33 -3.92 14.53
N PRO A 128 -7.34 -4.50 15.75
CA PRO A 128 -8.26 -5.58 16.12
C PRO A 128 -9.70 -5.12 16.29
#